data_AF-A0A660U026-F1
#
_entry.id   AF-A0A660U026-F1
#
_cell.length_a   1.000
_cell.length_b   1.000
_cell.length_c   1.000
_cell.angle_alpha   90.00
_cell.angle_beta   90.00
_cell.angle_gamma   90.00
#
_symmetry.space_group_name_H-M   'P 1'
#
loop_
_entity.id
_entity.type
_entity.pdbx_description
1 polymer ?
#
loop_
_entity_poly.entity_id
_entity_poly.type
_entity_poly.pdbx_seq_one_letter_code
_entity_poly.pdbx_strand_id
1 'polypeptide(L)'
;MNRKVSFFVIIVVIAMTLGVNVWGNGPGNTSHEMCDDCQAVFDSTDPDALNEAEIDGLLLMREEEKLARDVYLYLYDVWNHRVFTNIAGSEQVHMDQMAQLLEAYEIADPVVMDPEYGVFTSPLLAGLYEDLTTQGEASLADALAIGKAIEVLDIKDLEDLISETDEEAILMVYENLLKGSLNHLSAFERQLYRFGS
;
A
#
# COMPACT_ATOMS: atom_id res chain seq x y z
N MET A 1 -21.35 19.32 16.55
CA MET A 1 -20.59 20.34 15.79
C MET A 1 -19.71 19.52 14.85
N ASN A 2 -20.25 19.24 13.67
CA ASN A 2 -19.79 18.15 12.82
C ASN A 2 -18.61 18.66 12.00
N ARG A 3 -17.38 18.41 12.46
CA ARG A 3 -16.22 18.45 11.57
C ARG A 3 -16.29 17.16 10.76
N LYS A 4 -16.74 17.26 9.51
CA LYS A 4 -16.47 16.23 8.52
C LYS A 4 -14.95 16.13 8.43
N VAL A 5 -14.38 15.03 8.92
CA VAL A 5 -13.00 14.68 8.63
C VAL A 5 -13.01 14.30 7.16
N SER A 6 -12.60 15.24 6.30
CA SER A 6 -12.36 14.93 4.90
C SER A 6 -11.03 14.19 4.86
N PHE A 7 -11.08 12.86 4.82
CA PHE A 7 -9.95 12.08 4.31
C PHE A 7 -9.69 12.57 2.88
N PHE A 8 -8.63 13.35 2.73
CA PHE A 8 -8.16 13.78 1.42
C PHE A 8 -7.41 12.59 0.83
N VAL A 9 -8.10 11.70 0.13
CA VAL A 9 -7.41 10.89 -0.88
C VAL A 9 -6.87 11.89 -1.89
N ILE A 10 -5.56 12.17 -1.80
CA ILE A 10 -4.90 13.15 -2.66
C ILE A 10 -4.94 12.57 -4.08
N ILE A 11 -5.88 13.07 -4.88
CA ILE A 11 -5.93 12.79 -6.32
C ILE A 11 -4.61 13.30 -6.93
N VAL A 12 -3.68 12.39 -7.18
CA VAL A 12 -2.43 12.72 -7.85
C VAL A 12 -2.71 12.88 -9.35
N VAL A 13 -2.86 14.13 -9.79
CA VAL A 13 -2.69 14.47 -11.21
C VAL A 13 -1.19 14.53 -11.49
N ILE A 14 -0.59 13.43 -11.96
CA ILE A 14 0.84 13.39 -12.29
C ILE A 14 1.08 14.12 -13.63
N ALA A 15 1.68 15.31 -13.55
CA ALA A 15 2.34 15.95 -14.69
C ALA A 15 3.86 15.81 -14.50
N MET A 16 4.51 14.94 -15.27
CA MET A 16 5.97 14.74 -15.24
C MET A 16 6.73 15.88 -15.95
N THR A 17 7.74 16.48 -15.28
CA THR A 17 8.94 17.01 -15.95
C THR A 17 10.23 16.85 -15.14
N LEU A 18 11.12 15.99 -15.67
CA LEU A 18 12.60 15.99 -15.76
C LEU A 18 13.50 16.32 -14.53
N GLY A 19 14.10 15.26 -13.96
CA GLY A 19 15.52 14.87 -14.14
C GLY A 19 16.62 15.52 -13.28
N VAL A 20 17.34 14.72 -12.46
CA VAL A 20 18.79 14.81 -12.14
C VAL A 20 19.34 13.45 -11.66
N ASN A 21 20.54 13.09 -12.11
CA ASN A 21 21.38 11.96 -11.68
C ASN A 21 22.38 12.36 -10.58
N VAL A 22 22.64 11.55 -9.53
CA VAL A 22 23.99 11.30 -8.95
C VAL A 22 24.03 9.91 -8.25
N TRP A 23 25.23 9.31 -8.26
CA TRP A 23 25.69 7.95 -8.03
C TRP A 23 25.97 7.54 -6.57
N GLY A 24 25.92 6.24 -6.25
CA GLY A 24 26.63 5.63 -5.10
C GLY A 24 26.22 4.18 -4.76
N ASN A 25 27.11 3.20 -5.00
CA ASN A 25 26.94 1.75 -4.79
C ASN A 25 27.08 1.26 -3.33
N GLY A 26 26.40 0.17 -2.97
CA GLY A 26 26.80 -0.72 -1.85
C GLY A 26 25.77 -1.81 -1.49
N PRO A 27 26.15 -3.12 -1.35
CA PRO A 27 25.21 -4.25 -1.33
C PRO A 27 24.93 -4.81 0.08
N GLY A 28 23.83 -5.56 0.24
CA GLY A 28 23.62 -6.38 1.45
C GLY A 28 22.27 -7.09 1.52
N ASN A 29 22.30 -8.39 1.22
CA ASN A 29 21.23 -9.38 1.38
C ASN A 29 21.18 -9.86 2.84
N THR A 30 19.99 -10.15 3.41
CA THR A 30 19.55 -11.50 3.87
C THR A 30 18.37 -11.48 4.84
N SER A 31 17.50 -12.47 4.64
CA SER A 31 16.73 -13.27 5.62
C SER A 31 15.70 -12.59 6.54
N HIS A 32 14.43 -12.76 6.15
CA HIS A 32 13.46 -13.62 6.84
C HIS A 32 13.68 -13.79 8.36
N GLU A 33 13.16 -12.86 9.13
CA GLU A 33 12.75 -13.06 10.52
C GLU A 33 11.31 -12.55 10.62
N MET A 34 10.35 -13.48 10.49
CA MET A 34 8.96 -13.26 10.87
C MET A 34 8.92 -13.15 12.40
N CYS A 35 8.33 -12.06 12.92
CA CYS A 35 8.12 -11.83 14.34
C CYS A 35 7.19 -12.91 14.92
N ASP A 36 7.71 -13.75 15.82
CA ASP A 36 6.88 -14.57 16.75
C ASP A 36 6.13 -13.70 17.79
N ASP A 37 6.38 -12.39 17.82
CA ASP A 37 5.83 -11.43 18.78
C ASP A 37 4.51 -10.77 18.31
N CYS A 38 4.15 -10.95 17.04
CA CYS A 38 2.97 -10.30 16.48
C CYS A 38 1.66 -10.97 16.94
N GLN A 39 1.70 -12.19 17.48
CA GLN A 39 0.50 -12.94 17.86
C GLN A 39 -0.04 -12.61 19.27
N ALA A 40 0.78 -12.03 20.15
CA ALA A 40 0.39 -11.72 21.53
C ALA A 40 -0.37 -10.39 21.67
N VAL A 41 -0.34 -9.54 20.64
CA VAL A 41 -0.97 -8.20 20.65
C VAL A 41 -2.47 -8.27 20.34
N PHE A 42 -2.90 -9.27 19.56
CA PHE A 42 -4.30 -9.40 19.12
C PHE A 42 -5.25 -10.01 20.18
N ASP A 43 -4.74 -10.53 21.31
CA ASP A 43 -5.55 -11.23 22.32
C ASP A 43 -6.14 -10.27 23.39
N SER A 44 -5.94 -8.95 23.24
CA SER A 44 -6.37 -7.93 24.22
C SER A 44 -7.12 -6.73 23.64
N THR A 45 -7.59 -6.79 22.39
CA THR A 45 -8.29 -5.67 21.74
C THR A 45 -9.76 -5.63 22.15
N ASP A 46 -10.22 -4.50 22.70
CA ASP A 46 -11.64 -4.23 22.97
C ASP A 46 -12.25 -3.57 21.71
N PRO A 47 -13.21 -4.21 21.01
CA PRO A 47 -13.81 -3.66 19.80
C PRO A 47 -14.53 -2.31 20.03
N ASP A 48 -14.93 -2.00 21.27
CA ASP A 48 -15.51 -0.69 21.64
C ASP A 48 -14.44 0.41 21.88
N ALA A 49 -13.15 0.08 21.78
CA ALA A 49 -12.05 1.03 22.02
C ALA A 49 -11.76 1.95 20.82
N LEU A 50 -12.04 1.50 19.59
CA LEU A 50 -11.70 2.27 18.40
C LEU A 50 -12.67 3.42 18.15
N ASN A 51 -12.12 4.57 17.76
CA ASN A 51 -12.90 5.69 17.27
C ASN A 51 -13.18 5.57 15.77
N GLU A 52 -14.12 6.38 15.26
CA GLU A 52 -14.55 6.35 13.85
C GLU A 52 -13.40 6.58 12.87
N ALA A 53 -12.41 7.43 13.22
CA ALA A 53 -11.26 7.69 12.35
C ALA A 53 -10.31 6.50 12.25
N GLU A 54 -10.16 5.72 13.34
CA GLU A 54 -9.35 4.50 13.33
C GLU A 54 -10.01 3.42 12.47
N ILE A 55 -11.33 3.25 12.59
CA ILE A 55 -12.10 2.32 11.76
C ILE A 55 -11.99 2.72 10.28
N ASP A 56 -12.19 3.99 9.95
CA ASP A 56 -12.07 4.49 8.59
C ASP A 56 -10.66 4.27 8.02
N GLY A 57 -9.61 4.50 8.83
CA GLY A 57 -8.23 4.24 8.46
C GLY A 57 -7.95 2.76 8.17
N LEU A 58 -8.44 1.85 9.03
CA LEU A 58 -8.25 0.40 8.83
C LEU A 58 -8.93 -0.08 7.53
N LEU A 59 -10.14 0.43 7.25
CA LEU A 59 -10.87 0.11 6.02
C LEU A 59 -10.16 0.67 4.78
N LEU A 60 -9.62 1.89 4.86
CA LEU A 60 -8.85 2.51 3.79
C LEU A 60 -7.60 1.69 3.48
N MET A 61 -6.74 1.43 4.46
CA MET A 61 -5.49 0.70 4.26
C MET A 61 -5.74 -0.72 3.73
N ARG A 62 -6.82 -1.38 4.17
CA ARG A 62 -7.21 -2.70 3.64
C ARG A 62 -7.45 -2.68 2.13
N GLU A 63 -8.13 -1.67 1.60
CA GLU A 63 -8.39 -1.56 0.16
C GLU A 63 -7.24 -0.89 -0.62
N GLU A 64 -6.41 -0.04 -0.01
CA GLU A 64 -5.22 0.56 -0.63
C GLU A 64 -4.11 -0.47 -0.87
N GLU A 65 -3.85 -1.36 0.09
CA GLU A 65 -2.92 -2.48 -0.10
C GLU A 65 -3.41 -3.43 -1.21
N LYS A 66 -4.74 -3.61 -1.31
CA LYS A 66 -5.36 -4.34 -2.42
C LYS A 66 -5.16 -3.63 -3.76
N LEU A 67 -5.28 -2.30 -3.80
CA LEU A 67 -5.02 -1.50 -4.99
C LEU A 67 -3.59 -1.69 -5.48
N ALA A 68 -2.61 -1.57 -4.57
CA ALA A 68 -1.20 -1.80 -4.89
C ALA A 68 -0.98 -3.19 -5.47
N ARG A 69 -1.43 -4.25 -4.75
CA ARG A 69 -1.32 -5.64 -5.19
C ARG A 69 -1.93 -5.85 -6.57
N ASP A 70 -3.17 -5.43 -6.79
CA ASP A 70 -3.92 -5.69 -8.01
C ASP A 70 -3.30 -4.95 -9.21
N VAL A 71 -2.88 -3.68 -9.03
CA VAL A 71 -2.17 -2.93 -10.08
C VAL A 71 -0.84 -3.62 -10.42
N TYR A 72 -0.10 -4.12 -9.43
CA TYR A 72 1.17 -4.80 -9.67
C TYR A 72 1.00 -6.15 -10.37
N LEU A 73 -0.01 -6.94 -9.99
CA LEU A 73 -0.32 -8.18 -10.70
C LEU A 73 -0.73 -7.91 -12.15
N TYR A 74 -1.57 -6.89 -12.37
CA TYR A 74 -1.95 -6.47 -13.73
C TYR A 74 -0.73 -6.07 -14.56
N LEU A 75 0.11 -5.17 -14.04
CA LEU A 75 1.30 -4.69 -14.76
C LEU A 75 2.37 -5.79 -14.91
N TYR A 76 2.39 -6.79 -14.04
CA TYR A 76 3.19 -7.99 -14.23
C TYR A 76 2.69 -8.79 -15.44
N ASP A 77 1.38 -8.98 -15.60
CA ASP A 77 0.83 -9.70 -16.75
C ASP A 77 1.12 -8.97 -18.08
N VAL A 78 1.09 -7.64 -18.07
CA VAL A 78 1.39 -6.80 -19.25
C VAL A 78 2.89 -6.82 -19.60
N TRP A 79 3.76 -6.60 -18.61
CA TRP A 79 5.19 -6.32 -18.86
C TRP A 79 6.14 -7.47 -18.51
N ASN A 80 5.66 -8.47 -17.77
CA ASN A 80 6.44 -9.60 -17.22
C ASN A 80 7.72 -9.14 -16.48
N HIS A 81 7.68 -7.96 -15.85
CA HIS A 81 8.81 -7.40 -15.13
C HIS A 81 8.78 -7.85 -13.66
N ARG A 82 9.83 -8.54 -13.22
CA ARG A 82 9.87 -9.22 -11.90
C ARG A 82 9.65 -8.32 -10.69
N VAL A 83 9.91 -7.02 -10.82
CA VAL A 83 9.68 -6.07 -9.72
C VAL A 83 8.21 -6.10 -9.26
N PHE A 84 7.27 -6.20 -10.22
CA PHE A 84 5.85 -6.15 -9.94
C PHE A 84 5.39 -7.41 -9.19
N THR A 85 5.71 -8.61 -9.68
CA THR A 85 5.32 -9.85 -8.97
C THR A 85 5.99 -9.99 -7.60
N ASN A 86 7.23 -9.51 -7.44
CA ASN A 86 7.90 -9.55 -6.14
C ASN A 86 7.21 -8.63 -5.12
N ILE A 87 6.87 -7.40 -5.52
CA ILE A 87 6.22 -6.44 -4.62
C ILE A 87 4.76 -6.81 -4.37
N ALA A 88 4.02 -7.28 -5.39
CA ALA A 88 2.67 -7.82 -5.19
C ALA A 88 2.61 -8.95 -4.14
N GLY A 89 3.67 -9.76 -4.04
CA GLY A 89 3.79 -10.75 -2.98
C GLY A 89 3.92 -10.15 -1.57
N SER A 90 4.58 -8.99 -1.45
CA SER A 90 4.62 -8.23 -0.19
C SER A 90 3.27 -7.58 0.11
N GLU A 91 2.60 -7.00 -0.89
CA GLU A 91 1.29 -6.35 -0.66
C GLU A 91 0.22 -7.35 -0.24
N GLN A 92 0.33 -8.61 -0.67
CA GLN A 92 -0.52 -9.67 -0.11
C GLN A 92 -0.28 -9.85 1.39
N VAL A 93 0.96 -9.76 1.87
CA VAL A 93 1.27 -9.87 3.30
C VAL A 93 0.71 -8.66 4.05
N HIS A 94 0.83 -7.44 3.51
CA HIS A 94 0.23 -6.25 4.12
C HIS A 94 -1.29 -6.37 4.21
N MET A 95 -1.94 -6.78 3.11
CA MET A 95 -3.36 -7.10 3.08
C MET A 95 -3.75 -8.09 4.17
N ASP A 96 -2.99 -9.18 4.34
CA ASP A 96 -3.26 -10.21 5.34
C ASP A 96 -3.10 -9.66 6.78
N GLN A 97 -2.17 -8.73 7.01
CA GLN A 97 -2.01 -8.05 8.30
C GLN A 97 -3.21 -7.12 8.59
N MET A 98 -3.69 -6.39 7.59
CA MET A 98 -4.89 -5.56 7.72
C MET A 98 -6.14 -6.39 7.98
N ALA A 99 -6.30 -7.53 7.31
CA ALA A 99 -7.42 -8.45 7.56
C ALA A 99 -7.43 -8.98 9.02
N GLN A 100 -6.24 -9.28 9.57
CA GLN A 100 -6.11 -9.71 10.97
C GLN A 100 -6.52 -8.61 11.95
N LEU A 101 -6.17 -7.34 11.69
CA LEU A 101 -6.66 -6.22 12.51
C LEU A 101 -8.18 -6.08 12.42
N LEU A 102 -8.76 -6.11 11.22
CA LEU A 102 -10.21 -6.02 11.05
C LEU A 102 -10.94 -7.14 11.80
N GLU A 103 -10.43 -8.37 11.74
CA GLU A 103 -10.97 -9.50 12.51
C GLU A 103 -10.86 -9.28 14.03
N ALA A 104 -9.69 -8.84 14.52
CA ALA A 104 -9.45 -8.62 15.95
C ALA A 104 -10.33 -7.52 16.57
N TYR A 105 -10.75 -6.54 15.79
CA TYR A 105 -11.66 -5.48 16.21
C TYR A 105 -13.12 -5.71 15.79
N GLU A 106 -13.45 -6.91 15.28
CA GLU A 106 -14.79 -7.27 14.80
C GLU A 106 -15.36 -6.31 13.73
N ILE A 107 -14.49 -5.71 12.91
CA ILE A 107 -14.84 -4.83 11.79
C ILE A 107 -15.11 -5.68 10.56
N ALA A 108 -16.18 -5.37 9.83
CA ALA A 108 -16.50 -6.06 8.58
C ALA A 108 -15.44 -5.79 7.49
N ASP A 109 -14.80 -6.83 6.98
CA ASP A 109 -13.80 -6.71 5.90
C ASP A 109 -14.48 -6.23 4.60
N PRO A 110 -14.04 -5.11 3.99
CA PRO A 110 -14.55 -4.65 2.70
C PRO A 110 -14.20 -5.62 1.56
N VAL A 111 -13.16 -6.43 1.71
CA VAL A 111 -12.69 -7.39 0.70
C VAL A 111 -13.36 -8.75 0.89
N VAL A 112 -14.69 -8.79 0.66
CA VAL A 112 -15.52 -10.00 0.89
C VAL A 112 -15.32 -11.07 -0.19
N MET A 113 -14.95 -10.65 -1.40
CA MET A 113 -14.69 -11.52 -2.54
C MET A 113 -13.48 -11.01 -3.32
N ASP A 114 -12.42 -11.82 -3.34
CA ASP A 114 -11.16 -11.49 -4.02
C ASP A 114 -10.79 -12.46 -5.18
N PRO A 115 -11.72 -12.85 -6.07
CA PRO A 115 -11.38 -13.72 -7.20
C PRO A 115 -10.76 -12.97 -8.39
N GLU A 116 -10.94 -11.65 -8.48
CA GLU A 116 -10.62 -10.85 -9.65
C GLU A 116 -9.92 -9.54 -9.25
N TYR A 117 -8.87 -9.17 -9.99
CA TYR A 117 -8.18 -7.88 -9.83
C TYR A 117 -9.13 -6.73 -10.14
N GLY A 118 -9.02 -5.63 -9.41
CA GLY A 118 -9.73 -4.40 -9.74
C GLY A 118 -11.12 -4.26 -9.14
N VAL A 119 -11.58 -5.24 -8.34
CA VAL A 119 -12.87 -5.18 -7.65
C VAL A 119 -12.71 -4.52 -6.28
N PHE A 120 -13.36 -3.37 -6.06
CA PHE A 120 -13.32 -2.61 -4.80
C PHE A 120 -14.73 -2.23 -4.36
N THR A 121 -14.91 -2.11 -3.05
CA THR A 121 -16.12 -1.51 -2.46
C THR A 121 -16.09 0.00 -2.57
N SER A 122 -14.91 0.62 -2.45
CA SER A 122 -14.70 2.03 -2.74
C SER A 122 -14.75 2.32 -4.24
N PRO A 123 -15.74 3.11 -4.74
CA PRO A 123 -15.78 3.51 -6.14
C PRO A 123 -14.58 4.36 -6.57
N LEU A 124 -13.95 5.05 -5.60
CA LEU A 124 -12.76 5.84 -5.84
C LEU A 124 -11.56 4.94 -6.15
N LEU A 125 -11.34 3.88 -5.35
CA LEU A 125 -10.24 2.95 -5.56
C LEU A 125 -10.44 2.10 -6.83
N ALA A 126 -11.70 1.76 -7.16
CA ALA A 126 -12.02 1.15 -8.45
C ALA A 126 -11.63 2.05 -9.63
N GLY A 127 -11.95 3.35 -9.57
CA GLY A 127 -11.54 4.31 -10.59
C GLY A 127 -10.02 4.49 -10.66
N LEU A 128 -9.35 4.55 -9.51
CA LEU A 128 -7.88 4.63 -9.46
C LEU A 128 -7.24 3.38 -10.06
N TYR A 129 -7.74 2.18 -9.79
CA TYR A 129 -7.25 0.96 -10.43
C TYR A 129 -7.30 1.08 -11.96
N GLU A 130 -8.45 1.44 -12.53
CA GLU A 130 -8.61 1.60 -13.98
C GLU A 130 -7.65 2.65 -14.56
N ASP A 131 -7.53 3.80 -13.90
CA ASP A 131 -6.66 4.90 -14.35
C ASP A 131 -5.17 4.51 -14.29
N LEU A 132 -4.74 3.85 -13.21
CA LEU A 132 -3.35 3.48 -12.97
C LEU A 132 -2.92 2.34 -13.90
N THR A 133 -3.77 1.33 -14.12
CA THR A 133 -3.46 0.25 -15.07
C THR A 133 -3.42 0.79 -16.49
N THR A 134 -4.37 1.63 -16.89
CA THR A 134 -4.40 2.25 -18.22
C THR A 134 -3.14 3.09 -18.48
N GLN A 135 -2.71 3.89 -17.51
CA GLN A 135 -1.48 4.67 -17.63
C GLN A 135 -0.23 3.77 -17.68
N GLY A 136 -0.18 2.74 -16.83
CA GLY A 136 0.93 1.80 -16.79
C GLY A 136 1.08 0.94 -18.06
N GLU A 137 0.03 0.79 -18.88
CA GLU A 137 0.12 0.11 -20.17
C GLU A 137 0.84 0.92 -21.26
N ALA A 138 1.01 2.23 -21.07
CA ALA A 138 1.61 3.08 -22.09
C ALA A 138 3.08 2.72 -22.38
N SER A 139 3.86 2.44 -21.33
CA SER A 139 5.21 1.94 -21.43
C SER A 139 5.69 1.31 -20.12
N LEU A 140 6.74 0.47 -20.16
CA LEU A 140 7.37 -0.03 -18.93
C LEU A 140 7.88 1.11 -18.03
N ALA A 141 8.31 2.24 -18.60
CA ALA A 141 8.71 3.41 -17.81
C ALA A 141 7.51 3.98 -17.04
N ASP A 142 6.36 4.09 -17.69
CA ASP A 142 5.12 4.56 -17.07
C ASP A 142 4.66 3.57 -16.00
N ALA A 143 4.70 2.26 -16.27
CA ALA A 143 4.37 1.22 -15.28
C ALA A 143 5.24 1.31 -14.01
N LEU A 144 6.56 1.51 -14.17
CA LEU A 144 7.47 1.68 -13.04
C LEU A 144 7.22 3.00 -12.29
N ALA A 145 6.80 4.06 -13.00
CA ALA A 145 6.43 5.33 -12.39
C ALA A 145 5.10 5.25 -11.63
N ILE A 146 4.13 4.48 -12.14
CA ILE A 146 2.88 4.14 -11.44
C ILE A 146 3.21 3.39 -10.14
N GLY A 147 4.09 2.38 -10.19
CA GLY A 147 4.57 1.70 -8.99
C GLY A 147 5.14 2.67 -7.96
N LYS A 148 6.07 3.54 -8.36
CA LYS A 148 6.58 4.58 -7.48
C LYS A 148 5.47 5.50 -6.92
N ALA A 149 4.49 5.87 -7.71
CA ALA A 149 3.43 6.78 -7.30
C ALA A 149 2.51 6.18 -6.23
N ILE A 150 2.17 4.90 -6.38
CA ILE A 150 1.39 4.14 -5.40
C ILE A 150 2.13 4.13 -4.05
N GLU A 151 3.42 3.80 -4.03
CA GLU A 151 4.20 3.76 -2.78
C GLU A 151 4.31 5.13 -2.10
N VAL A 152 4.37 6.22 -2.87
CA VAL A 152 4.41 7.58 -2.30
C VAL A 152 3.08 7.95 -1.66
N LEU A 153 1.96 7.51 -2.24
CA LEU A 153 0.64 7.72 -1.67
C LEU A 153 0.49 6.91 -0.38
N ASP A 154 0.79 5.61 -0.45
CA ASP A 154 0.69 4.69 0.69
C ASP A 154 1.52 5.15 1.89
N ILE A 155 2.78 5.57 1.67
CA ILE A 155 3.62 6.18 2.72
C ILE A 155 2.95 7.41 3.33
N LYS A 156 2.36 8.28 2.51
CA LYS A 156 1.77 9.54 2.97
C LYS A 156 0.54 9.28 3.84
N ASP A 157 -0.29 8.33 3.45
CA ASP A 157 -1.51 7.95 4.15
C ASP A 157 -1.16 7.22 5.46
N LEU A 158 -0.19 6.30 5.45
CA LEU A 158 0.35 5.67 6.66
C LEU A 158 0.93 6.67 7.65
N GLU A 159 1.73 7.65 7.19
CA GLU A 159 2.28 8.70 8.07
C GLU A 159 1.19 9.54 8.74
N ASP A 160 0.10 9.86 8.01
CA ASP A 160 -1.03 10.59 8.58
C ASP A 160 -1.79 9.73 9.60
N LEU A 161 -2.14 8.49 9.24
CA LEU A 161 -2.88 7.57 10.11
C LEU A 161 -2.12 7.24 11.40
N ILE A 162 -0.80 7.00 11.31
CA ILE A 162 0.07 6.80 12.50
C ILE A 162 0.01 8.01 13.44
N SER A 163 -0.12 9.23 12.91
CA SER A 163 -0.19 10.43 13.73
C SER A 163 -1.54 10.66 14.42
N GLU A 164 -2.57 9.91 14.01
CA GLU A 164 -3.97 10.09 14.40
C GLU A 164 -4.50 8.99 15.36
N THR A 165 -3.75 7.91 15.57
CA THR A 165 -4.10 6.82 16.49
C THR A 165 -3.11 6.70 17.66
N ASP A 166 -3.60 6.28 18.83
CA ASP A 166 -2.80 5.85 19.97
C ASP A 166 -2.96 4.36 20.29
N GLU A 167 -3.68 3.62 19.45
CA GLU A 167 -3.88 2.19 19.57
C GLU A 167 -2.62 1.41 19.15
N GLU A 168 -2.00 0.75 20.13
CA GLU A 168 -0.68 0.11 19.97
C GLU A 168 -0.71 -0.99 18.90
N ALA A 169 -1.81 -1.74 18.78
CA ALA A 169 -1.95 -2.78 17.77
C ALA A 169 -1.98 -2.22 16.34
N ILE A 170 -2.69 -1.11 16.13
CA ILE A 170 -2.77 -0.42 14.84
C ILE A 170 -1.42 0.19 14.48
N LEU A 171 -0.79 0.89 15.43
CA LEU A 171 0.53 1.50 15.24
C LEU A 171 1.59 0.46 14.83
N MET A 172 1.61 -0.70 15.47
CA MET A 172 2.57 -1.76 15.15
C MET A 172 2.44 -2.24 13.70
N VAL A 173 1.21 -2.42 13.22
CA VAL A 173 0.97 -2.87 11.84
C VAL A 173 1.29 -1.74 10.86
N TYR A 174 0.82 -0.52 11.08
CA TYR A 174 1.09 0.61 10.20
C TYR A 174 2.58 0.93 10.07
N GLU A 175 3.36 0.87 11.15
CA GLU A 175 4.82 1.05 11.09
C GLU A 175 5.50 -0.05 10.26
N ASN A 176 4.99 -1.28 10.31
CA ASN A 176 5.50 -2.37 9.50
C ASN A 176 5.17 -2.18 8.01
N LEU A 177 3.93 -1.80 7.68
CA LEU A 177 3.51 -1.45 6.32
C LEU A 177 4.38 -0.31 5.78
N LEU A 178 4.54 0.78 6.54
CA LEU A 178 5.34 1.95 6.15
C LEU A 178 6.79 1.57 5.78
N LYS A 179 7.38 0.65 6.54
CA LYS A 179 8.71 0.10 6.24
C LYS A 179 8.70 -0.72 4.95
N GLY A 180 7.65 -1.50 4.69
CA GLY A 180 7.42 -2.20 3.43
C GLY A 180 7.39 -1.24 2.24
N SER A 181 6.51 -0.23 2.30
CA SER A 181 6.29 0.75 1.24
C SER A 181 7.55 1.58 0.93
N LEU A 182 8.35 1.93 1.95
CA LEU A 182 9.67 2.55 1.75
C LEU A 182 10.66 1.65 0.97
N ASN A 183 10.62 0.34 1.19
CA ASN A 183 11.44 -0.62 0.46
C ASN A 183 10.95 -0.79 -0.98
N HIS A 184 9.63 -0.80 -1.19
CA HIS A 184 9.00 -0.87 -2.51
C HIS A 184 9.30 0.39 -3.34
N LEU A 185 9.15 1.58 -2.74
CA LEU A 185 9.53 2.86 -3.35
C LEU A 185 10.97 2.83 -3.82
N SER A 186 11.88 2.43 -2.93
CA SER A 186 13.30 2.28 -3.26
C SER A 186 13.52 1.26 -4.39
N ALA A 187 12.71 0.21 -4.50
CA ALA A 187 12.79 -0.76 -5.58
C ALA A 187 12.34 -0.18 -6.93
N PHE A 188 11.21 0.53 -6.99
CA PHE A 188 10.77 1.20 -8.21
C PHE A 188 11.74 2.28 -8.67
N GLU A 189 12.27 3.09 -7.74
CA GLU A 189 13.30 4.09 -8.07
C GLU A 189 14.55 3.47 -8.68
N ARG A 190 15.02 2.34 -8.13
CA ARG A 190 16.15 1.59 -8.73
C ARG A 190 15.84 1.09 -10.13
N GLN A 191 14.62 0.63 -10.41
CA GLN A 191 14.25 0.19 -11.76
C GLN A 191 14.15 1.36 -12.75
N LEU A 192 13.54 2.48 -12.33
CA LEU A 192 13.46 3.70 -13.14
C LEU A 192 14.85 4.24 -13.49
N TYR A 193 15.77 4.27 -12.51
CA TYR A 193 17.15 4.66 -12.74
C TYR A 193 17.82 3.77 -13.80
N ARG A 194 17.59 2.45 -13.75
CA ARG A 194 18.15 1.48 -14.71
C ARG A 194 17.49 1.55 -16.09
N PHE A 195 16.23 1.95 -16.17
CA PHE A 195 15.51 2.10 -17.44
C PHE A 195 15.91 3.38 -18.18
N GLY A 196 16.20 4.45 -17.43
CA GLY A 196 16.68 5.72 -17.98
C GLY A 196 18.19 5.80 -18.27
N SER A 197 18.97 4.78 -17.86
CA SER A 197 20.41 4.65 -18.10
C SER A 197 20.72 3.80 -19.32
#